data_AF-A0A6L7XP70-F1
#
_entry.id   AF-A0A6L7XP70-F1
#
_cell.length_a   1.000
_cell.length_b   1.000
_cell.length_c   1.000
_cell.angle_alpha   90.00
_cell.angle_beta   90.00
_cell.angle_gamma   90.00
#
_symmetry.space_group_name_H-M   'P 1'
#
loop_
_entity.id
_entity.type
_entity.pdbx_description
1 polymer ?
#
loop_
_entity_poly.entity_id
_entity_poly.type
_entity_poly.pdbx_seq_one_letter_code
_entity_poly.pdbx_strand_id
1 'polypeptide(L)'
;VSGHSTYSRAAAEVLTRLTGSPFFPGGRSGFKINANEFLVFEQGPSVDMTLQWATYRDAADQCSLSRIWGGIHPPVDDIPGRIIGERVGNDAFDLAEAHFLGQVP
;
A
#
# COMPACT_ATOMS: atom_id res chain seq x y z
N VAL A 1 -1.16 16.22 4.42
CA VAL A 1 -0.62 14.92 3.93
C VAL A 1 -1.65 13.82 4.13
N SER A 2 -1.62 12.78 3.30
CA SER A 2 -2.53 11.64 3.40
C SER A 2 -1.96 10.49 4.22
N GLY A 3 -2.61 10.15 5.33
CA GLY A 3 -2.18 9.04 6.20
C GLY A 3 -2.26 7.66 5.52
N HIS A 4 -3.22 7.45 4.61
CA HIS A 4 -3.29 6.21 3.81
C HIS A 4 -2.09 6.09 2.88
N SER A 5 -1.66 7.22 2.30
CA SER A 5 -0.49 7.26 1.42
C SER A 5 0.80 6.98 2.20
N THR A 6 0.93 7.53 3.42
CA THR A 6 2.03 7.21 4.33
C THR A 6 2.04 5.75 4.75
N TYR A 7 0.92 5.24 5.26
CA TYR A 7 0.84 3.89 5.82
C TYR A 7 1.07 2.81 4.77
N SER A 8 0.41 2.94 3.61
CA SER A 8 0.53 1.96 2.53
C SER A 8 1.93 1.95 1.91
N ARG A 9 2.58 3.11 1.76
CA ARG A 9 3.98 3.15 1.31
C ARG A 9 4.93 2.55 2.35
N ALA A 10 4.75 2.84 3.63
CA ALA A 10 5.55 2.23 4.70
C ALA A 10 5.45 0.70 4.68
N ALA A 11 4.22 0.17 4.54
CA ALA A 11 4.00 -1.27 4.41
C ALA A 11 4.70 -1.87 3.18
N ALA A 12 4.71 -1.16 2.04
CA ALA A 12 5.39 -1.62 0.84
C ALA A 12 6.91 -1.75 1.04
N GLU A 13 7.55 -0.81 1.74
CA GLU A 13 8.98 -0.90 2.07
C GLU A 13 9.25 -2.06 3.03
N VAL A 14 8.46 -2.18 4.10
CA VAL A 14 8.59 -3.28 5.07
C VAL A 14 8.45 -4.65 4.40
N LEU A 15 7.43 -4.84 3.57
CA LEU A 15 7.19 -6.11 2.86
C LEU A 15 8.30 -6.41 1.84
N THR A 16 8.81 -5.39 1.15
CA THR A 16 9.94 -5.55 0.23
C THR A 16 11.17 -6.07 0.95
N ARG A 17 11.51 -5.47 2.09
CA ARG A 17 12.67 -5.87 2.90
C ARG A 17 12.46 -7.24 3.54
N LEU A 18 11.26 -7.50 4.06
CA LEU A 18 10.93 -8.77 4.71
C LEU A 18 10.99 -9.96 3.75
N THR A 19 10.55 -9.78 2.50
CA THR A 19 10.54 -10.84 1.49
C THR A 19 11.79 -10.86 0.60
N GLY A 20 12.64 -9.84 0.71
CA GLY A 20 13.82 -9.65 -0.15
C GLY A 20 13.48 -9.33 -1.61
N SER A 21 12.23 -8.97 -1.92
CA SER A 21 11.74 -8.73 -3.28
C SER A 21 10.66 -7.64 -3.27
N PRO A 22 10.65 -6.71 -4.25
CA PRO A 22 9.57 -5.73 -4.36
C PRO A 22 8.26 -6.35 -4.88
N PHE A 23 8.31 -7.56 -5.43
CA PHE A 23 7.18 -8.26 -6.02
C PHE A 23 6.45 -9.11 -5.00
N PHE A 24 5.12 -9.21 -5.14
CA PHE A 24 4.35 -10.20 -4.41
C PHE A 24 4.85 -11.63 -4.68
N PRO A 25 4.79 -12.55 -3.70
CA PRO A 25 5.13 -13.94 -3.92
C PRO A 25 4.30 -14.53 -5.07
N GLY A 26 4.97 -15.22 -6.01
CA GLY A 26 4.33 -15.71 -7.23
C GLY A 26 4.18 -14.65 -8.35
N GLY A 27 4.74 -13.46 -8.18
CA GLY A 27 4.87 -12.43 -9.21
C GLY A 27 3.70 -11.44 -9.33
N ARG A 28 2.54 -11.75 -8.73
CA ARG A 28 1.39 -10.83 -8.64
C ARG A 28 0.45 -11.17 -7.49
N SER A 29 -0.14 -10.13 -6.89
CA SER A 29 -1.33 -10.25 -6.05
C SER A 29 -2.60 -10.05 -6.89
N GLY A 30 -3.72 -10.60 -6.43
CA GLY A 30 -5.01 -10.48 -7.10
C GLY A 30 -6.15 -10.32 -6.09
N PHE A 31 -7.13 -9.49 -6.42
CA PHE A 31 -8.35 -9.29 -5.63
C PHE A 31 -9.58 -9.38 -6.54
N LYS A 32 -10.41 -10.41 -6.34
CA LYS A 32 -11.60 -10.66 -7.15
C LYS A 32 -12.76 -9.81 -6.65
N ILE A 33 -13.49 -9.20 -7.59
CA ILE A 33 -14.64 -8.35 -7.36
C ILE A 33 -15.79 -8.88 -8.21
N ASN A 34 -16.90 -9.23 -7.57
CA ASN A 34 -18.13 -9.62 -8.26
C ASN A 34 -18.92 -8.37 -8.66
N ALA A 35 -19.68 -8.47 -9.75
CA ALA A 35 -20.52 -7.39 -10.22
C ALA A 35 -21.52 -6.94 -9.14
N ASN A 36 -21.63 -5.62 -8.92
CA ASN A 36 -22.58 -4.96 -8.03
C ASN A 36 -22.52 -5.35 -6.53
N GLU A 37 -21.47 -6.05 -6.08
CA GLU A 37 -21.37 -6.55 -4.70
C GLU A 37 -20.28 -5.86 -3.85
N PHE A 38 -19.45 -4.99 -4.44
CA PHE A 38 -18.25 -4.49 -3.75
C PHE A 38 -18.36 -3.07 -3.21
N LEU A 39 -18.96 -2.15 -3.96
CA LEU A 39 -19.12 -0.77 -3.50
C LEU A 39 -20.24 -0.69 -2.46
N VAL A 40 -19.99 0.02 -1.37
CA VAL A 40 -20.93 0.11 -0.22
C VAL A 40 -21.99 1.21 -0.43
N PHE A 41 -21.64 2.26 -1.17
CA PHE A 41 -22.47 3.46 -1.31
C PHE A 41 -22.98 3.70 -2.74
N GLU A 42 -22.53 2.88 -3.70
CA GLU A 42 -22.86 2.98 -5.12
C GLU A 42 -23.03 1.58 -5.71
N GLN A 43 -23.74 1.46 -6.83
CA GLN A 43 -23.81 0.20 -7.58
C GLN A 43 -22.55 0.06 -8.44
N GLY A 44 -21.78 -1.01 -8.21
CA GLY A 44 -20.68 -1.36 -9.08
C GLY A 44 -19.65 -2.33 -8.45
N PRO A 45 -18.69 -2.80 -9.27
CA PRO A 45 -18.61 -2.61 -10.73
C PRO A 45 -19.73 -3.35 -11.48
N SER A 46 -20.09 -2.93 -12.69
CA SER A 46 -21.20 -3.55 -13.45
C SER A 46 -20.87 -4.93 -14.05
N VAL A 47 -19.63 -5.38 -13.89
CA VAL A 47 -19.12 -6.67 -14.37
C VAL A 47 -18.17 -7.24 -13.33
N ASP A 48 -18.01 -8.56 -13.31
CA ASP A 48 -16.96 -9.21 -12.56
C ASP A 48 -15.60 -8.71 -13.03
N MET A 49 -14.70 -8.43 -12.10
CA MET A 49 -13.32 -8.06 -12.42
C MET A 49 -12.34 -8.57 -11.38
N THR A 50 -11.05 -8.48 -11.70
CA THR A 50 -9.97 -8.81 -10.76
C THR A 50 -8.94 -7.70 -10.82
N LEU A 51 -8.72 -7.03 -9.68
CA LEU A 51 -7.60 -6.11 -9.52
C LEU A 51 -6.32 -6.91 -9.33
N GLN A 52 -5.21 -6.44 -9.90
CA GLN A 52 -3.92 -7.12 -9.83
C GLN A 52 -2.80 -6.12 -9.64
N TRP A 53 -1.77 -6.53 -8.89
CA TRP A 53 -0.59 -5.72 -8.59
C TRP A 53 0.65 -6.61 -8.65
N ALA A 54 1.69 -6.18 -9.35
CA ALA A 54 2.93 -6.94 -9.43
C ALA A 54 3.77 -6.69 -8.17
N THR A 55 3.90 -5.43 -7.78
CA THR A 55 4.72 -5.00 -6.65
C THR A 55 3.88 -4.53 -5.46
N TYR A 56 4.47 -4.55 -4.27
CA TYR A 56 3.86 -3.93 -3.10
C TYR A 56 3.62 -2.42 -3.30
N ARG A 57 4.50 -1.77 -4.06
CA ARG A 57 4.37 -0.34 -4.39
C ARG A 57 3.19 -0.07 -5.32
N ASP A 58 2.87 -0.95 -6.27
CA ASP A 58 1.68 -0.80 -7.13
C ASP A 58 0.39 -0.78 -6.28
N ALA A 59 0.30 -1.68 -5.31
CA ALA A 59 -0.84 -1.75 -4.40
C ALA A 59 -0.92 -0.51 -3.49
N ALA A 60 0.21 -0.06 -2.95
CA ALA A 60 0.29 1.16 -2.14
C ALA A 60 -0.08 2.43 -2.95
N ASP A 61 0.34 2.50 -4.21
CA ASP A 61 0.04 3.62 -5.09
C ASP A 61 -1.45 3.69 -5.41
N GLN A 62 -2.09 2.55 -5.69
CA GLN A 62 -3.53 2.52 -5.89
C GLN A 62 -4.31 2.83 -4.60
N CYS A 63 -3.84 2.38 -3.44
CA CYS A 63 -4.41 2.77 -2.14
C CYS A 63 -4.38 4.30 -1.96
N SER A 64 -3.27 4.93 -2.32
CA SER A 64 -3.10 6.39 -2.23
C SER A 64 -4.04 7.13 -3.20
N LEU A 65 -4.06 6.70 -4.47
CA LEU A 65 -4.93 7.28 -5.51
C LEU A 65 -6.42 7.10 -5.19
N SER A 66 -6.80 6.01 -4.54
CA SER A 66 -8.19 5.78 -4.12
C SER A 66 -8.75 6.89 -3.25
N ARG A 67 -7.90 7.60 -2.51
CA ARG A 67 -8.33 8.71 -1.64
C ARG A 67 -8.70 9.95 -2.44
N ILE A 68 -8.03 10.16 -3.58
CA ILE A 68 -8.33 11.23 -4.53
C ILE A 68 -9.61 10.88 -5.29
N TRP A 69 -9.71 9.64 -5.81
CA TRP A 69 -10.90 9.18 -6.54
C TRP A 69 -12.16 9.16 -5.66
N GLY A 70 -12.01 8.80 -4.38
CA GLY A 70 -13.08 8.85 -3.40
C GLY A 70 -13.41 10.26 -2.87
N GLY A 71 -12.71 11.31 -3.34
CA GLY A 71 -13.01 12.70 -2.98
C GLY A 71 -12.64 13.11 -1.55
N ILE A 72 -11.75 12.37 -0.88
CA ILE A 72 -11.42 12.56 0.55
C ILE A 72 -9.96 12.97 0.81
N HIS A 73 -9.16 13.13 -0.25
CA HIS A 73 -7.88 13.83 -0.19
C HIS A 73 -7.65 14.67 -1.46
N PRO A 74 -7.12 15.90 -1.34
CA PRO A 74 -6.60 16.63 -2.49
C PRO A 74 -5.28 16.00 -3.00
N PRO A 75 -4.94 16.10 -4.30
CA PRO A 75 -3.71 15.53 -4.85
C PRO A 75 -2.42 15.96 -4.16
N VAL A 76 -2.39 17.19 -3.60
CA VAL A 76 -1.22 17.72 -2.87
C VAL A 76 -0.89 16.93 -1.60
N ASP A 77 -1.83 16.16 -1.06
CA ASP A 77 -1.61 15.37 0.15
C ASP A 77 -0.90 14.03 -0.12
N ASP A 78 -0.95 13.54 -1.35
CA ASP A 78 -0.54 12.17 -1.73
C ASP A 78 0.99 12.01 -1.72
N ILE A 79 1.69 12.69 -2.63
CA ILE A 79 3.14 12.54 -2.81
C ILE A 79 3.94 12.82 -1.52
N PRO A 80 3.67 13.89 -0.74
CA PRO A 80 4.34 14.08 0.54
C PRO A 80 4.08 12.93 1.51
N GLY A 81 2.85 12.38 1.51
CA GLY A 81 2.49 11.22 2.33
C GLY A 81 3.32 9.99 1.97
N ARG A 82 3.48 9.69 0.67
CA ARG A 82 4.33 8.58 0.19
C ARG A 82 5.79 8.76 0.57
N ILE A 83 6.36 9.97 0.41
CA ILE A 83 7.75 10.26 0.79
C ILE A 83 7.97 10.00 2.29
N ILE A 84 7.02 10.42 3.14
CA ILE A 84 7.09 10.13 4.58
C ILE A 84 6.99 8.62 4.82
N GLY A 85 6.07 7.94 4.13
CA GLY A 85 5.87 6.50 4.27
C GLY A 85 7.12 5.69 3.93
N GLU A 86 7.84 6.05 2.87
CA GLU A 86 9.10 5.40 2.48
C GLU A 86 10.16 5.48 3.58
N ARG A 87 10.30 6.66 4.21
CA ARG A 87 11.22 6.85 5.34
C ARG A 87 10.79 6.03 6.54
N VAL A 88 9.54 6.18 6.98
CA VAL A 88 8.99 5.49 8.15
C VAL A 88 9.07 3.96 8.00
N GLY A 89 8.79 3.43 6.81
CA GLY A 89 8.86 1.99 6.55
C GLY A 89 10.27 1.43 6.70
N ASN A 90 11.28 2.16 6.18
CA ASN A 90 12.68 1.76 6.31
C ASN A 90 13.17 1.90 7.76
N ASP A 91 12.91 3.05 8.40
CA ASP A 91 13.31 3.31 9.79
C ASP A 91 12.69 2.27 10.75
N ALA A 92 11.41 1.91 10.54
CA ALA A 92 10.72 0.92 11.37
C ALA A 92 11.31 -0.49 11.19
N PHE A 93 11.68 -0.88 9.97
CA PHE A 93 12.33 -2.16 9.74
C PHE A 93 13.72 -2.20 10.38
N ASP A 94 14.54 -1.16 10.20
CA ASP A 94 15.87 -1.07 10.81
C ASP A 94 15.81 -1.19 12.33
N LEU A 95 14.85 -0.49 12.95
CA LEU A 95 14.63 -0.58 14.40
C LEU A 95 14.21 -1.99 14.83
N ALA A 96 13.28 -2.61 14.10
CA ALA A 96 12.85 -3.98 14.40
C ALA A 96 14.00 -4.99 14.25
N GLU A 97 14.83 -4.85 13.21
CA GLU A 97 16.01 -5.69 12.99
C GLU A 97 17.04 -5.54 14.11
N ALA A 98 17.32 -4.30 14.53
CA ALA A 98 18.22 -4.04 15.66
C ALA A 98 17.72 -4.69 16.96
N HIS A 99 16.42 -4.63 17.25
CA HIS A 99 15.82 -5.33 18.39
C HIS A 99 15.93 -6.85 18.25
N PHE A 100 15.66 -7.40 17.05
CA PHE A 100 15.73 -8.84 16.80
C PHE A 100 17.16 -9.38 16.96
N LEU A 101 18.16 -8.60 16.60
CA LEU A 101 19.58 -8.93 16.72
C LEU A 101 20.18 -8.63 18.10
N GLY A 102 19.41 -8.08 19.04
CA GLY A 102 19.91 -7.71 20.37
C GLY A 102 20.92 -6.56 20.34
N GLN A 103 20.83 -5.68 19.34
CA GLN A 103 21.73 -4.53 19.14
C GLN A 103 21.21 -3.25 19.81
N VAL A 104 19.97 -3.27 20.29
CA VAL A 104 19.39 -2.19 21.09
C VAL A 104 19.62 -2.52 22.58
N PRO A 105 20.11 -1.57 23.40
CA PRO A 105 20.33 -1.76 24.84
C PRO A 105 19.09 -2.21 25.63
#